data_AF-A0A1K2IMA1-F1
#
_entry.id   AF-A0A1K2IMA1-F1
#
_cell.length_a   1.000
_cell.length_b   1.000
_cell.length_c   1.000
_cell.angle_alpha   90.00
_cell.angle_beta   90.00
_cell.angle_gamma   90.00
#
_symmetry.space_group_name_H-M   'P 1'
#
loop_
_entity.id
_entity.type
_entity.pdbx_description
1 polymer ?
#
loop_
_entity_poly.entity_id
_entity_poly.type
_entity_poly.pdbx_seq_one_letter_code
_entity_poly.pdbx_strand_id
1 'polypeptide(L)'
;MSQYNIQEEIEEISGGEFERTIVPQSKLRGWKSFLGMYAGEHAAGTEFMIGPLFLTAGVNAFDLIIGLLIGNFLAVLSWRFLTAEIAVKNRLTLYFQLEKICGKKLVTGYNLANGILFCFLAGSMITVSATAVGIPFNMPMPKLTDTLPNGITWIVILILIGAIISIIAARGYNTISKAANWMSPVIVLAFITCAIVALNQLGVSSFLDFWNIWGEGSNPFPGQIKYTF
;
A
#
# COMPACT_ATOMS: atom_id res chain seq x y z
N MET A 1 -19.14 3.36 40.67
CA MET A 1 -18.56 3.02 39.35
C MET A 1 -17.48 4.06 39.06
N SER A 2 -16.22 3.65 38.94
CA SER A 2 -15.08 4.57 38.73
C SER A 2 -15.12 5.17 37.32
N GLN A 3 -14.63 6.40 37.13
CA GLN A 3 -14.45 6.99 35.79
C GLN A 3 -13.60 6.12 34.86
N TYR A 4 -12.73 5.28 35.43
CA TYR A 4 -11.95 4.29 34.69
C TYR A 4 -12.83 3.25 33.98
N ASN A 5 -13.88 2.78 34.65
CA ASN A 5 -14.80 1.79 34.07
C ASN A 5 -15.64 2.38 32.95
N ILE A 6 -16.00 3.67 33.04
CA ILE A 6 -16.78 4.37 32.00
C ILE A 6 -15.92 4.57 30.74
N GLN A 7 -14.63 4.85 30.91
CA GLN A 7 -13.70 5.01 29.77
C GLN A 7 -13.41 3.68 29.06
N GLU A 8 -13.23 2.58 29.82
CA GLU A 8 -13.09 1.24 29.24
C GLU A 8 -14.36 0.81 28.49
N GLU A 9 -15.54 1.06 29.04
CA GLU A 9 -16.82 0.70 28.42
C GLU A 9 -17.07 1.51 27.13
N ILE A 10 -16.72 2.81 27.10
CA ILE A 10 -16.78 3.64 25.89
C ILE A 10 -15.75 3.19 24.84
N GLU A 11 -14.55 2.77 25.23
CA GLU A 11 -13.54 2.23 24.31
C GLU A 11 -13.94 0.86 23.77
N GLU A 12 -14.58 0.01 24.58
CA GLU A 12 -15.15 -1.27 24.15
C GLU A 12 -16.28 -1.05 23.13
N ILE A 13 -17.12 -0.03 23.35
CA ILE A 13 -18.15 0.42 22.40
C ILE A 13 -17.53 1.04 21.12
N SER A 14 -16.37 1.70 21.24
CA SER A 14 -15.60 2.27 20.11
C SER A 14 -14.67 1.26 19.40
N GLY A 15 -14.80 -0.04 19.69
CA GLY A 15 -14.03 -1.10 19.02
C GLY A 15 -12.57 -1.25 19.48
N GLY A 16 -12.14 -0.54 20.53
CA GLY A 16 -10.80 -0.68 21.12
C GLY A 16 -9.66 -0.11 20.29
N GLU A 17 -9.91 0.93 19.49
CA GLU A 17 -8.93 1.55 18.57
C GLU A 17 -8.16 2.75 19.19
N PHE A 18 -8.44 3.11 20.44
CA PHE A 18 -7.69 4.13 21.22
C PHE A 18 -7.48 5.46 20.46
N GLU A 19 -8.50 5.95 19.74
CA GLU A 19 -8.32 7.05 18.78
C GLU A 19 -7.87 8.37 19.42
N ARG A 20 -8.29 8.61 20.66
CA ARG A 20 -8.05 9.86 21.42
C ARG A 20 -7.37 9.60 22.77
N THR A 21 -6.88 8.40 23.00
CA THR A 21 -6.23 7.95 24.24
C THR A 21 -4.89 7.31 23.92
N ILE A 22 -4.02 7.20 24.92
CA ILE A 22 -2.73 6.51 24.76
C ILE A 22 -3.01 5.01 24.72
N VAL A 23 -2.44 4.30 23.74
CA VAL A 23 -2.58 2.84 23.67
C VAL A 23 -1.97 2.19 24.93
N PRO A 24 -2.76 1.42 25.71
CA PRO A 24 -2.28 0.75 26.91
C PRO A 24 -1.20 -0.30 26.62
N GLN A 25 -0.31 -0.53 27.58
CA GLN A 25 0.75 -1.55 27.48
C GLN A 25 0.21 -2.95 27.16
N SER A 26 -0.95 -3.32 27.74
CA SER A 26 -1.61 -4.62 27.53
C SER A 26 -2.14 -4.82 26.11
N LYS A 27 -2.24 -3.74 25.32
CA LYS A 27 -2.80 -3.74 23.96
C LYS A 27 -1.73 -3.53 22.89
N LEU A 28 -0.46 -3.39 23.28
CA LEU A 28 0.66 -3.32 22.35
C LEU A 28 0.80 -4.63 21.56
N ARG A 29 1.22 -4.50 20.31
CA ARG A 29 1.39 -5.62 19.40
C ARG A 29 2.86 -5.99 19.26
N GLY A 30 3.11 -7.28 19.06
CA GLY A 30 4.45 -7.80 18.82
C GLY A 30 4.94 -7.52 17.39
N TRP A 31 6.25 -7.69 17.19
CA TRP A 31 6.93 -7.41 15.91
C TRP A 31 6.36 -8.17 14.71
N LYS A 32 5.77 -9.36 14.90
CA LYS A 32 5.16 -10.14 13.81
C LYS A 32 3.97 -9.42 13.17
N SER A 33 3.18 -8.72 13.99
CA SER A 33 2.05 -7.91 13.54
C SER A 33 2.53 -6.72 12.71
N PHE A 34 3.66 -6.12 13.10
CA PHE A 34 4.34 -5.10 12.32
C PHE A 34 4.87 -5.66 11.00
N LEU A 35 5.55 -6.81 11.02
CA LEU A 35 6.17 -7.37 9.81
C LEU A 35 5.13 -7.64 8.71
N GLY A 36 4.02 -8.30 9.03
CA GLY A 36 3.04 -8.60 7.98
C GLY A 36 2.25 -7.37 7.55
N MET A 37 2.01 -6.39 8.43
CA MET A 37 1.45 -5.10 8.02
C MET A 37 2.39 -4.35 7.09
N TYR A 38 3.66 -4.23 7.46
CA TYR A 38 4.68 -3.58 6.65
C TYR A 38 4.83 -4.25 5.29
N ALA A 39 4.93 -5.58 5.26
CA ALA A 39 5.03 -6.34 4.02
C ALA A 39 3.77 -6.18 3.15
N GLY A 40 2.57 -6.19 3.75
CA GLY A 40 1.31 -6.08 3.01
C GLY A 40 1.07 -4.68 2.43
N GLU A 41 1.49 -3.64 3.15
CA GLU A 41 1.35 -2.24 2.69
C GLU A 41 2.38 -1.88 1.60
N HIS A 42 3.61 -2.41 1.70
CA HIS A 42 4.69 -2.07 0.75
C HIS A 42 4.80 -3.02 -0.44
N ALA A 43 4.27 -4.24 -0.36
CA ALA A 43 4.18 -5.14 -1.49
C ALA A 43 2.84 -4.95 -2.21
N ALA A 44 2.69 -3.82 -2.90
CA ALA A 44 1.47 -3.48 -3.61
C ALA A 44 1.63 -3.55 -5.14
N GLY A 45 0.50 -3.67 -5.85
CA GLY A 45 0.49 -3.79 -7.31
C GLY A 45 1.05 -2.55 -8.03
N THR A 46 1.03 -1.40 -7.36
CA THR A 46 1.66 -0.16 -7.84
C THR A 46 3.16 -0.30 -8.02
N GLU A 47 3.85 -0.85 -7.02
CA GLU A 47 5.28 -1.14 -7.04
C GLU A 47 5.62 -2.19 -8.10
N PHE A 48 4.70 -3.12 -8.36
CA PHE A 48 4.84 -4.08 -9.45
C PHE A 48 4.79 -3.44 -10.84
N MET A 49 3.99 -2.37 -11.02
CA MET A 49 3.83 -1.68 -12.30
C MET A 49 4.86 -0.57 -12.54
N ILE A 50 5.40 0.04 -11.48
CA ILE A 50 6.30 1.19 -11.63
C ILE A 50 7.62 0.83 -12.30
N GLY A 51 8.15 -0.39 -12.06
CA GLY A 51 9.39 -0.87 -12.68
C GLY A 51 9.31 -0.93 -14.21
N PRO A 52 8.33 -1.67 -14.78
CA PRO A 52 8.07 -1.65 -16.21
C PRO A 52 7.84 -0.25 -16.78
N LEU A 53 7.10 0.62 -16.08
CA LEU A 53 6.84 1.99 -16.55
C LEU A 53 8.13 2.81 -16.72
N PHE A 54 9.05 2.75 -15.76
CA PHE A 54 10.34 3.43 -15.88
C PHE A 54 11.21 2.86 -16.99
N LEU A 55 11.23 1.53 -17.17
CA LEU A 55 11.92 0.89 -18.28
C LEU A 55 11.35 1.33 -19.63
N THR A 56 10.02 1.41 -19.77
CA THR A 56 9.36 1.91 -21.00
C THR A 56 9.63 3.39 -21.27
N ALA A 57 9.90 4.17 -20.22
CA ALA A 57 10.33 5.56 -20.32
C ALA A 57 11.83 5.72 -20.62
N GLY A 58 12.56 4.62 -20.83
CA GLY A 58 13.96 4.62 -21.24
C GLY A 58 14.96 4.84 -20.10
N VAL A 59 14.54 4.68 -18.84
CA VAL A 59 15.43 4.74 -17.67
C VAL A 59 16.37 3.54 -17.69
N ASN A 60 17.66 3.76 -17.40
CA ASN A 60 18.61 2.68 -17.23
C ASN A 60 18.27 1.86 -15.97
N ALA A 61 18.36 0.53 -16.06
CA ALA A 61 18.19 -0.39 -14.93
C ALA A 61 19.11 -0.05 -13.75
N PHE A 62 20.33 0.42 -14.00
CA PHE A 62 21.25 0.86 -12.93
C PHE A 62 20.67 2.00 -12.10
N ASP A 63 20.25 3.09 -12.75
CA ASP A 63 19.69 4.27 -12.08
C ASP A 63 18.41 3.92 -11.33
N LEU A 64 17.57 3.07 -11.92
CA LEU A 64 16.36 2.58 -11.29
C LEU A 64 16.65 1.79 -10.00
N ILE A 65 17.56 0.82 -10.05
CA ILE A 65 17.88 -0.04 -8.90
C ILE A 65 18.60 0.75 -7.80
N ILE A 66 19.63 1.53 -8.16
CA ILE A 66 20.39 2.30 -7.18
C ILE A 66 19.53 3.42 -6.59
N GLY A 67 18.75 4.12 -7.41
CA GLY A 67 17.78 5.11 -6.95
C GLY A 67 16.76 4.50 -5.99
N LEU A 68 16.22 3.32 -6.32
CA LEU A 68 15.30 2.58 -5.44
C LEU A 68 15.95 2.15 -4.12
N LEU A 69 17.20 1.66 -4.16
CA LEU A 69 17.94 1.25 -2.96
C LEU A 69 18.23 2.44 -2.04
N ILE A 70 18.74 3.55 -2.59
CA ILE A 70 19.03 4.75 -1.82
C ILE A 70 17.72 5.35 -1.28
N GLY A 71 16.68 5.45 -2.10
CA GLY A 71 15.37 5.97 -1.69
C GLY A 71 14.76 5.16 -0.55
N ASN A 72 14.74 3.84 -0.66
CA ASN A 72 14.26 2.96 0.42
C ASN A 72 15.13 3.06 1.67
N PHE A 73 16.45 3.14 1.52
CA PHE A 73 17.35 3.30 2.66
C PHE A 73 17.07 4.61 3.41
N LEU A 74 16.94 5.73 2.69
CA LEU A 74 16.58 7.02 3.29
C LEU A 74 15.19 7.00 3.93
N ALA A 75 14.21 6.32 3.33
CA ALA A 75 12.89 6.13 3.91
C ALA A 75 12.96 5.35 5.24
N VAL A 76 13.74 4.27 5.30
CA VAL A 76 13.96 3.48 6.52
C VAL A 76 14.64 4.33 7.60
N LEU A 77 15.63 5.15 7.26
CA LEU A 77 16.26 6.07 8.21
C LEU A 77 15.26 7.08 8.76
N SER A 78 14.42 7.67 7.90
CA SER A 78 13.36 8.59 8.30
C SER A 78 12.38 7.92 9.26
N TRP A 79 11.88 6.72 8.93
CA TRP A 79 10.98 6.00 9.83
C TRP A 79 11.63 5.63 11.14
N ARG A 80 12.89 5.18 11.12
CA ARG A 80 13.61 4.77 12.33
C ARG A 80 13.84 5.94 13.27
N PHE A 81 14.32 7.07 12.76
CA PHE A 81 14.79 8.18 13.61
C PHE A 81 13.73 9.26 13.86
N LEU A 82 12.67 9.33 13.05
CA LEU A 82 11.61 10.31 13.22
C LEU A 82 10.28 9.65 13.57
N THR A 83 9.71 8.86 12.67
CA THR A 83 8.33 8.37 12.81
C THR A 83 8.17 7.39 13.98
N ALA A 84 9.05 6.40 14.08
CA ALA A 84 9.00 5.38 15.14
C ALA A 84 9.24 5.99 16.52
N GLU A 85 10.19 6.94 16.62
CA GLU A 85 10.47 7.66 17.87
C GLU A 85 9.24 8.42 18.38
N ILE A 86 8.56 9.16 17.49
CA ILE A 86 7.34 9.91 17.85
C ILE A 86 6.20 8.95 18.22
N ALA A 87 5.99 7.89 17.43
CA ALA A 87 4.90 6.94 17.60
C ALA A 87 5.03 6.14 18.91
N VAL A 88 6.23 5.65 19.24
CA VAL A 88 6.45 4.83 20.45
C VAL A 88 6.41 5.67 21.73
N LYS A 89 6.86 6.93 21.67
CA LYS A 89 6.83 7.87 22.82
C LYS A 89 5.41 8.34 23.15
N ASN A 90 4.64 8.76 22.14
CA ASN A 90 3.31 9.32 22.38
C ASN A 90 2.21 8.25 22.40
N ARG A 91 2.31 7.23 21.53
CA ARG A 91 1.29 6.17 21.33
C ARG A 91 -0.11 6.72 21.13
N LEU A 92 -0.18 7.85 20.44
CA LEU A 92 -1.42 8.48 19.98
C LEU A 92 -1.53 8.26 18.48
N THR A 93 -2.75 8.32 17.96
CA THR A 93 -2.97 8.36 16.52
C THR A 93 -2.30 9.61 15.93
N LEU A 94 -1.85 9.51 14.68
CA LEU A 94 -1.23 10.64 13.96
C LEU A 94 -2.15 11.87 13.98
N TYR A 95 -3.44 11.67 13.72
CA TYR A 95 -4.43 12.74 13.65
C TYR A 95 -4.66 13.40 15.01
N PHE A 96 -4.71 12.64 16.09
CA PHE A 96 -4.88 13.21 17.42
C PHE A 96 -3.61 13.93 17.92
N GLN A 97 -2.43 13.42 17.58
CA GLN A 97 -1.17 14.11 17.84
C GLN A 97 -1.11 15.44 17.08
N LEU A 98 -1.50 15.46 15.80
CA LEU A 98 -1.62 16.69 15.02
C LEU A 98 -2.66 17.64 15.62
N GLU A 99 -3.78 17.13 16.14
CA GLU A 99 -4.82 17.95 16.76
C GLU A 99 -4.28 18.69 17.98
N LYS A 100 -3.45 18.02 18.79
CA LYS A 100 -2.80 18.62 19.96
C LYS A 100 -1.79 19.71 19.61
N ILE A 101 -1.15 19.63 18.43
CA ILE A 101 -0.12 20.60 18.01
C ILE A 101 -0.75 21.77 17.25
N CYS A 102 -1.59 21.49 16.27
CA CYS A 102 -2.13 22.48 15.33
C CYS A 102 -3.54 22.96 15.67
N GLY A 103 -4.24 22.28 16.58
CA GLY A 103 -5.63 22.56 16.94
C GLY A 103 -6.68 21.93 16.01
N LYS A 104 -7.91 21.83 16.52
CA LYS A 104 -9.04 21.11 15.89
C LYS A 104 -9.40 21.59 14.48
N LYS A 105 -9.40 22.90 14.24
CA LYS A 105 -9.87 23.46 12.97
C LYS A 105 -8.97 23.07 11.79
N LEU A 106 -7.64 23.16 11.98
CA LEU A 106 -6.67 22.79 10.93
C LEU A 106 -6.70 21.28 10.67
N VAL A 107 -6.76 20.46 11.72
CA VAL A 107 -6.81 19.00 11.57
C VAL A 107 -8.09 18.54 10.92
N THR A 108 -9.22 19.21 11.16
CA THR A 108 -10.48 18.87 10.45
C THR A 108 -10.33 19.06 8.94
N GLY A 109 -9.73 20.17 8.49
CA GLY A 109 -9.47 20.41 7.07
C GLY A 109 -8.48 19.38 6.49
N TYR A 110 -7.40 19.09 7.22
CA TYR A 110 -6.41 18.09 6.82
C TYR A 110 -7.02 16.68 6.70
N ASN A 111 -7.82 16.26 7.69
CA ASN A 111 -8.49 14.96 7.69
C ASN A 111 -9.52 14.84 6.57
N LEU A 112 -10.24 15.92 6.26
CA LEU A 112 -11.16 15.93 5.13
C LEU A 112 -10.42 15.74 3.80
N ALA A 113 -9.34 16.49 3.59
CA ALA A 113 -8.52 16.38 2.38
C ALA A 113 -7.93 14.97 2.24
N ASN A 114 -7.37 14.43 3.33
CA ASN A 114 -6.86 13.05 3.35
C ASN A 114 -7.95 12.02 3.12
N GLY A 115 -9.13 12.18 3.72
CA GLY A 115 -10.26 11.27 3.51
C GLY A 115 -10.65 11.19 2.03
N ILE A 116 -10.75 12.34 1.36
CA ILE A 116 -11.03 12.40 -0.08
C ILE A 116 -9.91 11.71 -0.88
N LEU A 117 -8.65 12.00 -0.58
CA LEU A 117 -7.50 11.39 -1.25
C LEU A 117 -7.51 9.86 -1.10
N PHE A 118 -7.72 9.35 0.12
CA PHE A 118 -7.78 7.92 0.39
C PHE A 118 -8.99 7.25 -0.26
N CYS A 119 -10.12 7.95 -0.43
CA CYS A 119 -11.25 7.42 -1.20
C CYS A 119 -10.87 7.19 -2.68
N PHE A 120 -10.13 8.11 -3.31
CA PHE A 120 -9.65 7.92 -4.68
C PHE A 120 -8.61 6.80 -4.79
N LEU A 121 -7.69 6.73 -3.82
CA LEU A 121 -6.69 5.67 -3.75
C LEU A 121 -7.36 4.30 -3.59
N ALA A 122 -8.28 4.17 -2.62
CA ALA A 122 -9.03 2.95 -2.37
C ALA A 122 -9.85 2.54 -3.60
N GLY A 123 -10.55 3.48 -4.24
CA GLY A 123 -11.31 3.22 -5.47
C GLY A 123 -10.43 2.69 -6.62
N SER A 124 -9.24 3.28 -6.78
CA SER A 124 -8.25 2.80 -7.75
C SER A 124 -7.78 1.37 -7.43
N MET A 125 -7.47 1.08 -6.17
CA MET A 125 -7.02 -0.25 -5.74
C MET A 125 -8.11 -1.32 -5.87
N ILE A 126 -9.37 -0.98 -5.59
CA ILE A 126 -10.52 -1.87 -5.81
C ILE A 126 -10.68 -2.18 -7.31
N THR A 127 -10.48 -1.18 -8.18
CA THR A 127 -10.54 -1.35 -9.64
C THR A 127 -9.46 -2.29 -10.15
N VAL A 128 -8.22 -2.14 -9.68
CA VAL A 128 -7.11 -3.07 -10.00
C VAL A 128 -7.39 -4.48 -9.46
N SER A 129 -7.98 -4.59 -8.27
CA SER A 129 -8.36 -5.90 -7.72
C SER A 129 -9.46 -6.57 -8.56
N ALA A 130 -10.43 -5.80 -9.06
CA ALA A 130 -11.47 -6.31 -9.93
C ALA A 130 -10.92 -6.79 -11.28
N THR A 131 -9.85 -6.17 -11.83
CA THR A 131 -9.28 -6.64 -13.11
C THR A 131 -8.63 -8.00 -12.92
N ALA A 132 -7.91 -8.18 -11.82
CA ALA A 132 -7.31 -9.46 -11.45
C ALA A 132 -8.36 -10.58 -11.31
N VAL A 133 -9.53 -10.28 -10.71
CA VAL A 133 -10.64 -11.25 -10.61
C VAL A 133 -11.32 -11.49 -11.96
N GLY A 134 -11.43 -10.48 -12.82
CA GLY A 134 -12.14 -10.58 -14.09
C GLY A 134 -11.43 -11.41 -15.18
N ILE A 135 -10.09 -11.46 -15.15
CA ILE A 135 -9.28 -12.19 -16.15
C ILE A 135 -9.66 -13.69 -16.23
N PRO A 136 -9.71 -14.46 -15.12
CA PRO A 136 -10.13 -15.88 -15.14
C PRO A 136 -11.53 -16.14 -15.71
N PHE A 137 -12.44 -15.16 -15.63
CA PHE A 137 -13.82 -15.29 -16.13
C PHE A 137 -14.01 -14.72 -17.54
N ASN A 138 -12.91 -14.34 -18.22
CA ASN A 138 -12.93 -13.78 -19.57
C ASN A 138 -13.88 -12.57 -19.72
N MET A 139 -13.96 -11.74 -18.68
CA MET A 139 -14.83 -10.56 -18.65
C MET A 139 -14.20 -9.40 -19.46
N PRO A 140 -15.01 -8.57 -20.15
CA PRO A 140 -14.49 -7.35 -20.77
C PRO A 140 -13.92 -6.39 -19.72
N MET A 141 -12.60 -6.20 -19.76
CA MET A 141 -11.87 -5.33 -18.84
C MET A 141 -11.86 -3.88 -19.30
N PRO A 142 -11.93 -2.91 -18.37
CA PRO A 142 -11.78 -1.51 -18.71
C PRO A 142 -10.41 -1.18 -19.27
N LYS A 143 -10.42 -0.44 -20.39
CA LYS A 143 -9.23 0.15 -20.99
C LYS A 143 -8.93 1.47 -20.30
N LEU A 144 -7.67 1.91 -20.38
CA LEU A 144 -7.23 3.21 -19.86
C LEU A 144 -7.95 4.40 -20.53
N THR A 145 -8.55 4.19 -21.70
CA THR A 145 -9.34 5.19 -22.43
C THR A 145 -10.80 5.26 -21.99
N ASP A 146 -11.27 4.27 -21.22
CA ASP A 146 -12.67 4.16 -20.85
C ASP A 146 -12.94 5.03 -19.62
N THR A 147 -13.95 5.89 -19.71
CA THR A 147 -14.38 6.76 -18.61
C THR A 147 -15.56 6.18 -17.83
N LEU A 148 -16.16 5.09 -18.31
CA LEU A 148 -17.33 4.44 -17.73
C LEU A 148 -17.10 2.92 -17.54
N PRO A 149 -17.84 2.26 -16.63
CA PRO A 149 -17.79 0.82 -16.48
C PRO A 149 -18.17 0.07 -17.76
N ASN A 150 -17.48 -1.03 -18.04
CA ASN A 150 -17.66 -1.81 -19.28
C ASN A 150 -18.87 -2.77 -19.26
N GLY A 151 -19.57 -2.89 -18.12
CA GLY A 151 -20.77 -3.72 -18.03
C GLY A 151 -21.24 -3.92 -16.59
N ILE A 152 -22.45 -4.48 -16.45
CA ILE A 152 -23.09 -4.71 -15.15
C ILE A 152 -22.27 -5.70 -14.30
N THR A 153 -21.72 -6.75 -14.91
CA THR A 153 -20.93 -7.75 -14.20
C THR A 153 -19.68 -7.16 -13.54
N TRP A 154 -19.04 -6.19 -14.21
CA TRP A 154 -17.89 -5.44 -13.65
C TRP A 154 -18.30 -4.61 -12.43
N ILE A 155 -19.42 -3.89 -12.52
CA ILE A 155 -19.97 -3.09 -11.43
C ILE A 155 -20.29 -3.97 -10.21
N VAL A 156 -20.91 -5.13 -10.43
CA VAL A 156 -21.24 -6.09 -9.36
C VAL A 156 -19.97 -6.58 -8.67
N ILE A 157 -18.92 -6.94 -9.42
CA ILE A 157 -17.64 -7.37 -8.84
C ILE A 157 -17.00 -6.24 -8.02
N LEU A 158 -16.99 -5.00 -8.53
CA LEU A 158 -16.46 -3.86 -7.78
C LEU A 158 -17.18 -3.65 -6.45
N ILE A 159 -18.51 -3.72 -6.45
CA ILE A 159 -19.32 -3.57 -5.24
C ILE A 159 -19.03 -4.71 -4.25
N LEU A 160 -18.92 -5.95 -4.73
CA LEU A 160 -18.63 -7.10 -3.88
C LEU A 160 -17.22 -7.00 -3.25
N ILE A 161 -16.19 -6.68 -4.04
CA ILE A 161 -14.83 -6.51 -3.55
C ILE A 161 -14.77 -5.36 -2.54
N GLY A 162 -15.36 -4.20 -2.89
CA GLY A 162 -15.43 -3.04 -2.01
C GLY A 162 -16.13 -3.38 -0.69
N ALA A 163 -17.27 -4.06 -0.74
CA ALA A 163 -18.01 -4.49 0.45
C ALA A 163 -17.18 -5.43 1.34
N ILE A 164 -16.49 -6.42 0.76
CA ILE A 164 -15.63 -7.34 1.52
C ILE A 164 -14.53 -6.56 2.25
N ILE A 165 -13.84 -5.65 1.55
CA ILE A 165 -12.77 -4.82 2.13
C ILE A 165 -13.33 -3.92 3.23
N SER A 166 -14.46 -3.25 3.01
CA SER A 166 -15.11 -2.41 4.02
C SER A 166 -15.54 -3.21 5.26
N ILE A 167 -16.04 -4.44 5.10
CA ILE A 167 -16.40 -5.32 6.23
C ILE A 167 -15.16 -5.71 7.02
N ILE A 168 -14.05 -6.03 6.36
CA ILE A 168 -12.78 -6.35 7.03
C ILE A 168 -12.26 -5.13 7.79
N ALA A 169 -12.28 -3.95 7.17
CA ALA A 169 -11.84 -2.70 7.78
C ALA A 169 -12.69 -2.30 8.99
N ALA A 170 -14.03 -2.47 8.90
CA ALA A 170 -14.96 -2.17 9.99
C ALA A 170 -14.75 -3.07 11.23
N ARG A 171 -14.08 -4.23 11.09
CA ARG A 171 -13.74 -5.11 12.21
C ARG A 171 -12.45 -4.69 12.95
N GLY A 172 -11.90 -3.53 12.65
CA GLY A 172 -10.78 -2.92 13.36
C GLY A 172 -9.40 -3.49 12.99
N TYR A 173 -8.38 -2.87 13.55
CA TYR A 173 -6.96 -3.08 13.23
C TYR A 173 -6.51 -4.54 13.42
N ASN A 174 -7.04 -5.23 14.44
CA ASN A 174 -6.67 -6.62 14.72
C ASN A 174 -7.04 -7.55 13.57
N THR A 175 -8.17 -7.31 12.92
CA THR A 175 -8.63 -8.11 11.78
C THR A 175 -7.75 -7.83 10.55
N ILE A 176 -7.46 -6.55 10.30
CA ILE A 176 -6.59 -6.11 9.20
C ILE A 176 -5.19 -6.71 9.35
N SER A 177 -4.57 -6.61 10.53
CA SER A 177 -3.22 -7.16 10.75
C SER A 177 -3.16 -8.68 10.57
N LYS A 178 -4.19 -9.41 11.00
CA LYS A 178 -4.27 -10.86 10.76
C LYS A 178 -4.36 -11.20 9.28
N ALA A 179 -5.21 -10.49 8.53
CA ALA A 179 -5.34 -10.67 7.09
C ALA A 179 -4.03 -10.36 6.37
N ALA A 180 -3.38 -9.23 6.70
CA ALA A 180 -2.07 -8.85 6.16
C ALA A 180 -1.01 -9.93 6.45
N ASN A 181 -0.88 -10.38 7.70
CA ASN A 181 0.08 -11.43 8.06
C ASN A 181 -0.11 -12.74 7.26
N TRP A 182 -1.36 -13.07 6.91
CA TRP A 182 -1.67 -14.28 6.14
C TRP A 182 -1.40 -14.09 4.64
N MET A 183 -1.70 -12.90 4.10
CA MET A 183 -1.52 -12.59 2.68
C MET A 183 -0.05 -12.29 2.32
N SER A 184 0.71 -11.64 3.21
CA SER A 184 2.07 -11.18 2.91
C SER A 184 3.01 -12.27 2.39
N PRO A 185 3.06 -13.50 2.96
CA PRO A 185 3.86 -14.59 2.38
C PRO A 185 3.45 -14.95 0.95
N VAL A 186 2.14 -14.97 0.66
CA VAL A 186 1.61 -15.28 -0.68
C VAL A 186 2.02 -14.20 -1.67
N ILE A 187 1.91 -12.93 -1.30
CA ILE A 187 2.30 -11.80 -2.14
C ILE A 187 3.81 -11.86 -2.45
N VAL A 188 4.65 -12.11 -1.44
CA VAL A 188 6.10 -12.24 -1.63
C VAL A 188 6.43 -13.37 -2.61
N LEU A 189 5.80 -14.54 -2.44
CA LEU A 189 5.98 -15.67 -3.36
C LEU A 189 5.51 -15.34 -4.78
N ALA A 190 4.41 -14.63 -4.93
CA ALA A 190 3.91 -14.17 -6.22
C ALA A 190 4.92 -13.23 -6.91
N PHE A 191 5.48 -12.26 -6.18
CA PHE A 191 6.51 -11.35 -6.71
C PHE A 191 7.75 -12.10 -7.18
N ILE A 192 8.25 -13.07 -6.38
CA ILE A 192 9.40 -13.90 -6.76
C ILE A 192 9.09 -14.71 -8.03
N THR A 193 7.90 -15.32 -8.09
CA THR A 193 7.47 -16.12 -9.24
C THR A 193 7.37 -15.26 -10.50
N CYS A 194 6.74 -14.09 -10.41
CA CYS A 194 6.65 -13.13 -11.50
C CYS A 194 8.03 -12.62 -11.95
N ALA A 195 8.95 -12.38 -11.01
CA ALA A 195 10.33 -11.99 -11.35
C ALA A 195 11.04 -13.09 -12.15
N ILE A 196 10.92 -14.36 -11.74
CA ILE A 196 11.51 -15.49 -12.48
C ILE A 196 10.90 -15.60 -13.88
N VAL A 197 9.57 -15.47 -14.01
CA VAL A 197 8.90 -15.49 -15.31
C VAL A 197 9.36 -14.32 -16.18
N ALA A 198 9.48 -13.12 -15.63
CA ALA A 198 9.95 -11.94 -16.35
C ALA A 198 11.40 -12.11 -16.84
N LEU A 199 12.31 -12.63 -16.01
CA LEU A 199 13.70 -12.91 -16.40
C LEU A 199 13.77 -13.89 -17.58
N ASN A 200 12.95 -14.94 -17.56
CA ASN A 200 12.85 -15.89 -18.68
C ASN A 200 12.33 -15.22 -19.95
N GLN A 201 11.31 -14.36 -19.86
CA GLN A 201 10.78 -13.61 -21.01
C GLN A 201 11.79 -12.60 -21.58
N LEU A 202 12.66 -12.07 -20.75
CA LEU A 202 13.76 -11.18 -21.15
C LEU A 202 14.97 -11.94 -21.73
N GLY A 203 14.93 -13.27 -21.80
CA GLY A 203 16.03 -14.10 -22.32
C GLY A 203 17.26 -14.11 -21.42
N VAL A 204 17.11 -13.76 -20.13
CA VAL A 204 18.22 -13.75 -19.16
C VAL A 204 18.51 -15.18 -18.74
N SER A 205 19.57 -15.77 -19.29
CA SER A 205 19.99 -17.15 -18.99
C SER A 205 21.15 -17.22 -17.99
N SER A 206 21.84 -16.10 -17.77
CA SER A 206 23.01 -16.00 -16.89
C SER A 206 23.07 -14.67 -16.13
N PHE A 207 23.89 -14.63 -15.07
CA PHE A 207 24.13 -13.38 -14.32
C PHE A 207 24.79 -12.29 -15.19
N LEU A 208 25.57 -12.68 -16.19
CA LEU A 208 26.14 -11.75 -17.18
C LEU A 208 25.07 -11.15 -18.09
N ASP A 209 24.08 -11.95 -18.53
CA ASP A 209 22.94 -11.43 -19.31
C ASP A 209 22.10 -10.46 -18.47
N PHE A 210 21.91 -10.78 -17.19
CA PHE A 210 21.25 -9.90 -16.23
C PHE A 210 21.99 -8.57 -16.10
N TRP A 211 23.33 -8.61 -16.05
CA TRP A 211 24.16 -7.41 -15.98
C TRP A 211 24.21 -6.64 -17.31
N ASN A 212 24.09 -7.31 -18.46
CA ASN A 212 24.05 -6.65 -19.77
C ASN A 212 22.75 -5.87 -20.01
N ILE A 213 21.66 -6.21 -19.29
CA ILE A 213 20.45 -5.37 -19.22
C ILE A 213 20.75 -3.98 -18.60
N TRP A 214 21.88 -3.83 -17.89
CA TRP A 214 22.31 -2.58 -17.24
C TRP A 214 23.01 -1.57 -18.19
N GLY A 215 22.92 -1.76 -19.51
CA GLY A 215 23.44 -0.84 -20.54
C GLY A 215 22.74 0.53 -20.57
N GLU A 216 22.96 1.36 -21.61
CA GLU A 216 22.60 2.80 -21.68
C GLU A 216 21.09 3.18 -21.64
N GLY A 217 20.22 2.28 -21.18
CA GLY A 217 18.77 2.44 -21.21
C GLY A 217 18.22 2.28 -22.64
N SER A 218 16.96 1.87 -22.73
CA SER A 218 16.29 1.79 -24.03
C SER A 218 15.83 3.17 -24.51
N ASN A 219 15.54 3.30 -25.81
CA ASN A 219 14.79 4.47 -26.27
C ASN A 219 13.36 4.40 -25.68
N PRO A 220 12.80 5.53 -25.21
CA PRO A 220 11.45 5.54 -24.68
C PRO A 220 10.45 5.09 -25.76
N PHE A 221 9.34 4.50 -25.34
CA PHE A 221 8.27 4.15 -26.26
C PHE A 221 7.72 5.40 -26.99
N PRO A 222 7.18 5.25 -28.22
CA PRO A 222 6.66 6.38 -28.99
C PRO A 222 5.66 7.21 -28.18
N GLY A 223 5.91 8.51 -28.06
CA GLY A 223 5.07 9.44 -27.30
C GLY A 223 5.42 9.62 -25.82
N GLN A 224 6.47 8.94 -25.31
CA GLN A 224 6.98 9.17 -23.95
C GLN A 224 8.24 10.03 -23.94
N ILE A 225 8.39 10.88 -22.93
CA ILE A 225 9.59 11.68 -22.68
C ILE A 225 10.62 10.76 -22.02
N LYS A 226 11.87 10.76 -22.51
CA LYS A 226 12.94 9.98 -21.87
C LYS A 226 13.18 10.51 -20.46
N TYR A 227 13.04 9.65 -19.46
CA TYR A 227 13.43 9.98 -18.10
C TYR A 227 14.91 9.65 -17.91
N THR A 228 15.65 10.62 -17.39
CA THR A 228 17.05 10.47 -16.99
C THR A 228 17.17 10.95 -15.55
N PHE A 229 17.95 10.26 -14.72
CA PHE A 229 18.32 10.72 -13.38
C PHE A 229 19.70 11.37 -13.41
#